data_AF-A0A455U3L6-F1
#
_entry.id   AF-A0A455U3L6-F1
#
_cell.length_a   1.000
_cell.length_b   1.000
_cell.length_c   1.000
_cell.angle_alpha   90.00
_cell.angle_beta   90.00
_cell.angle_gamma   90.00
#
_symmetry.space_group_name_H-M   'P 1'
#
loop_
_entity.id
_entity.type
_entity.pdbx_description
1 polymer ?
#
loop_
_entity_poly.entity_id
_entity_poly.type
_entity_poly.pdbx_seq_one_letter_code
_entity_poly.pdbx_strand_id
1 'polypeptide(L)'
;MLPAGSDGRIDLALMLQWLAEHEQVNELLVETGATLAGALLDAALIDELQLFVAPTLLGGEARPLFALPGLSRMADQRRLTIHDMRAVGRDWRIIASPQTTSATGTSGEFSESKVP
;
A
#
# COMPACT_ATOMS: atom_id res chain seq x y z
N MET A 1 0.64 -27.66 1.55
CA MET A 1 -0.27 -26.99 0.60
C MET A 1 -0.85 -25.77 1.33
N LEU A 2 -0.73 -24.57 0.77
CA LEU A 2 -1.27 -23.36 1.42
C LEU A 2 -2.79 -23.37 1.35
N PRO A 3 -3.51 -23.09 2.44
CA PRO A 3 -4.96 -23.09 2.41
C PRO A 3 -5.49 -21.84 1.68
N ALA A 4 -6.68 -22.00 1.10
CA ALA A 4 -7.41 -20.88 0.53
C ALA A 4 -8.13 -20.11 1.64
N GLY A 5 -8.14 -18.79 1.54
CA GLY A 5 -9.04 -17.92 2.27
C GLY A 5 -10.49 -18.08 1.82
N SER A 6 -11.39 -17.37 2.49
CA SER A 6 -12.85 -17.46 2.26
C SER A 6 -13.30 -17.05 0.86
N ASP A 7 -12.47 -16.31 0.12
CA ASP A 7 -12.70 -15.88 -1.26
C ASP A 7 -12.13 -16.85 -2.31
N GLY A 8 -11.61 -18.00 -1.88
CA GLY A 8 -10.98 -18.99 -2.74
C GLY A 8 -9.58 -18.61 -3.23
N ARG A 9 -9.02 -17.48 -2.75
CA ARG A 9 -7.63 -17.08 -3.02
C ARG A 9 -6.72 -17.58 -1.92
N ILE A 10 -5.41 -17.49 -2.13
CA ILE A 10 -4.43 -17.84 -1.09
C ILE A 10 -4.56 -16.85 0.07
N ASP A 11 -4.59 -17.36 1.30
CA ASP A 11 -4.44 -16.52 2.49
C ASP A 11 -3.00 -15.95 2.53
N LEU A 12 -2.88 -14.65 2.26
CA LEU A 12 -1.57 -13.99 2.15
C LEU A 12 -0.81 -13.97 3.47
N ALA A 13 -1.50 -13.80 4.61
CA ALA A 13 -0.84 -13.78 5.90
C ALA A 13 -0.24 -15.14 6.23
N LEU A 14 -0.99 -16.21 5.96
CA LEU A 14 -0.50 -17.56 6.17
C LEU A 14 0.57 -17.97 5.15
N MET A 15 0.49 -17.48 3.92
CA MET A 15 1.56 -17.64 2.93
C MET A 15 2.87 -17.03 3.43
N LEU A 16 2.85 -15.81 3.97
CA LEU A 16 4.05 -15.16 4.51
C LEU A 16 4.61 -15.93 5.72
N GLN A 17 3.76 -16.41 6.62
CA GLN A 17 4.18 -17.26 7.74
C GLN A 17 4.84 -18.55 7.25
N TRP A 18 4.24 -19.20 6.25
CA TRP A 18 4.79 -20.42 5.67
C TRP A 18 6.17 -20.18 5.04
N LEU A 19 6.34 -19.09 4.30
CA LEU A 19 7.64 -18.69 3.72
C LEU A 19 8.69 -18.45 4.81
N ALA A 20 8.32 -17.82 5.92
CA ALA A 20 9.22 -17.60 7.04
C ALA A 20 9.64 -18.93 7.71
N GLU A 21 8.69 -19.82 7.96
CA GLU A 21 8.92 -21.08 8.68
C GLU A 21 9.65 -22.15 7.85
N HIS A 22 9.29 -22.29 6.58
CA HIS A 22 9.74 -23.41 5.74
C HIS A 22 10.88 -23.02 4.81
N GLU A 23 10.84 -21.79 4.29
CA GLU A 23 11.83 -21.27 3.34
C GLU A 23 12.80 -20.28 3.98
N GLN A 24 12.61 -19.95 5.27
CA GLN A 24 13.51 -19.08 6.06
C GLN A 24 13.64 -17.67 5.46
N VAL A 25 12.56 -17.19 4.84
CA VAL A 25 12.49 -15.86 4.22
C VAL A 25 12.20 -14.80 5.29
N ASN A 26 13.19 -13.94 5.55
CA ASN A 26 13.03 -12.81 6.49
C ASN A 26 12.56 -11.52 5.80
N GLU A 27 12.93 -11.34 4.53
CA GLU A 27 12.58 -10.18 3.73
C GLU A 27 12.04 -10.65 2.38
N LEU A 28 10.89 -10.12 1.98
CA LEU A 28 10.23 -10.46 0.73
C LEU A 28 10.04 -9.20 -0.12
N LEU A 29 10.67 -9.17 -1.30
CA LEU A 29 10.38 -8.19 -2.33
C LEU A 29 9.22 -8.67 -3.19
N VAL A 30 8.18 -7.85 -3.30
CA VAL A 30 6.98 -8.17 -4.06
C VAL A 30 6.84 -7.25 -5.27
N GLU A 31 7.19 -7.77 -6.45
CA GLU A 31 7.00 -7.09 -7.75
C GLU A 31 5.75 -7.63 -8.44
N THR A 32 4.63 -6.93 -8.30
CA THR A 32 3.32 -7.46 -8.73
C THR A 32 2.47 -6.41 -9.41
N GLY A 33 1.40 -6.87 -10.08
CA GLY A 33 0.36 -6.00 -10.59
C GLY A 33 -0.61 -5.53 -9.51
N ALA A 34 -1.49 -4.62 -9.91
CA ALA A 34 -2.46 -3.93 -9.05
C ALA A 34 -3.24 -4.82 -8.08
N THR A 35 -3.65 -6.02 -8.53
CA THR A 35 -4.49 -6.93 -7.74
C THR A 35 -3.78 -7.45 -6.49
N LEU A 36 -2.55 -7.97 -6.62
CA LEU A 36 -1.82 -8.55 -5.50
C LEU A 36 -1.23 -7.45 -4.61
N ALA A 37 -0.71 -6.38 -5.20
CA ALA A 37 -0.29 -5.20 -4.48
C ALA A 37 -1.43 -4.62 -3.62
N GLY A 38 -2.64 -4.51 -4.20
CA GLY A 38 -3.85 -4.07 -3.49
C GLY A 38 -4.23 -4.99 -2.35
N ALA A 39 -4.24 -6.31 -2.59
CA ALA A 39 -4.57 -7.30 -1.57
C ALA A 39 -3.59 -7.29 -0.38
N LEU A 40 -2.28 -7.13 -0.62
CA LEU A 40 -1.28 -6.99 0.44
C LEU A 40 -1.47 -5.71 1.25
N LEU A 41 -1.78 -4.60 0.58
CA LEU A 41 -2.05 -3.32 1.24
C LEU A 41 -3.32 -3.40 2.10
N ASP A 42 -4.37 -4.05 1.61
CA ASP A 42 -5.63 -4.25 2.35
C ASP A 42 -5.46 -5.19 3.54
N ALA A 43 -4.64 -6.24 3.41
CA ALA A 43 -4.27 -7.13 4.50
C ALA A 43 -3.29 -6.50 5.50
N ALA A 44 -2.84 -5.25 5.28
CA ALA A 44 -1.83 -4.57 6.08
C ALA A 44 -0.50 -5.36 6.21
N LEU A 45 -0.10 -6.03 5.12
CA LEU A 45 1.11 -6.86 5.02
C LEU A 45 2.27 -6.15 4.29
N ILE A 46 2.21 -4.82 4.17
CA ILE A 46 3.24 -3.99 3.52
C ILE A 46 3.85 -3.07 4.57
N ASP A 47 5.14 -3.27 4.84
CA ASP A 47 5.91 -2.38 5.72
C ASP A 47 6.54 -1.21 4.94
N GLU A 48 7.04 -1.47 3.73
CA GLU A 48 7.72 -0.49 2.88
C GLU A 48 7.24 -0.57 1.42
N LEU A 49 7.11 0.58 0.79
CA LEU A 49 6.82 0.79 -0.63
C LEU A 49 8.02 1.44 -1.30
N GLN A 50 8.51 0.84 -2.37
CA GLN A 50 9.49 1.45 -3.27
C GLN A 50 8.82 1.79 -4.60
N LEU A 51 8.48 3.07 -4.77
CA LEU A 51 7.75 3.55 -5.93
C LEU A 51 8.71 4.20 -6.93
N PHE A 52 8.61 3.80 -8.19
CA PHE A 52 9.34 4.42 -9.29
C PHE A 52 8.37 5.14 -10.21
N VAL A 53 8.57 6.45 -10.37
CA VAL A 53 7.69 7.33 -11.15
C VAL A 53 8.47 7.86 -12.36
N ALA A 54 8.07 7.39 -13.54
CA ALA A 54 8.61 7.86 -14.82
C ALA A 54 7.89 9.14 -15.30
N PRO A 55 8.55 10.02 -16.06
CA PRO A 55 7.95 11.24 -16.61
C PRO A 55 7.07 10.92 -17.83
N THR A 56 6.02 10.13 -17.64
CA THR A 56 5.10 9.66 -18.69
C THR A 56 3.65 9.72 -18.22
N LEU A 57 2.73 9.96 -19.16
CA LEU A 57 1.29 10.04 -18.90
C LEU A 57 0.58 8.94 -19.68
N LEU A 58 -0.15 8.07 -18.97
CA LEU A 58 -0.81 6.89 -19.57
C LEU A 58 -2.34 7.05 -19.73
N GLY A 59 -2.94 8.08 -19.11
CA GLY A 59 -4.39 8.31 -19.11
C GLY A 59 -5.12 7.59 -17.95
N GLY A 60 -6.39 7.98 -17.73
CA GLY A 60 -7.19 7.50 -16.59
C GLY A 60 -7.62 6.03 -16.64
N GLU A 61 -7.70 5.46 -17.83
CA GLU A 61 -8.04 4.04 -18.05
C GLU A 61 -6.81 3.13 -18.02
N ALA A 62 -5.62 3.69 -17.76
CA ALA A 62 -4.41 2.90 -17.60
C ALA A 62 -4.52 1.96 -16.40
N ARG A 63 -3.71 0.89 -16.41
CA ARG A 63 -3.66 -0.04 -15.28
C ARG A 63 -3.21 0.73 -14.02
N PRO A 64 -3.98 0.68 -12.92
CA PRO A 64 -3.62 1.38 -11.70
C PRO A 64 -2.42 0.71 -11.02
N LEU A 65 -1.76 1.43 -10.12
CA LEU A 65 -0.68 0.90 -9.30
C LEU A 65 -1.19 -0.10 -8.25
N PHE A 66 -2.35 0.17 -7.66
CA PHE A 66 -3.06 -0.70 -6.72
C PHE A 66 -4.53 -0.83 -7.12
N ALA A 67 -5.08 -2.03 -7.00
CA ALA A 67 -6.53 -2.22 -7.06
C ALA A 67 -7.10 -1.96 -5.66
N LEU A 68 -7.66 -0.77 -5.43
CA LEU A 68 -8.19 -0.32 -4.13
C LEU A 68 -9.70 -0.08 -4.20
N PRO A 69 -10.54 -1.13 -4.24
CA PRO A 69 -11.98 -0.97 -4.26
C PRO A 69 -12.47 -0.33 -2.94
N GLY A 70 -13.58 0.41 -3.01
CA GLY A 70 -14.24 0.95 -1.81
C GLY A 70 -13.74 2.32 -1.33
N LEU A 71 -12.74 2.92 -1.97
CA LEU A 71 -12.34 4.31 -1.69
C LEU A 71 -13.27 5.28 -2.41
N SER A 72 -14.34 5.70 -1.75
CA SER A 72 -15.41 6.53 -2.34
C SER A 72 -15.38 7.99 -1.89
N ARG A 73 -14.75 8.25 -0.76
CA ARG A 73 -14.64 9.57 -0.12
C ARG A 73 -13.18 9.88 0.16
N MET A 74 -12.83 11.17 0.24
CA MET A 74 -11.47 11.60 0.60
C MET A 74 -11.03 11.10 2.00
N ALA A 75 -11.99 10.86 2.89
CA ALA A 75 -11.75 10.28 4.22
C ALA A 75 -11.31 8.80 4.16
N ASP A 76 -11.61 8.09 3.07
CA ASP A 76 -11.28 6.67 2.92
C ASP A 76 -9.81 6.45 2.52
N GLN A 77 -9.09 7.53 2.18
CA GLN A 77 -7.71 7.48 1.66
C GLN A 77 -6.76 6.69 2.57
N ARG A 78 -5.87 5.90 1.96
CA ARG A 78 -4.79 5.20 2.64
C ARG A 78 -3.54 6.08 2.58
N ARG A 79 -3.19 6.72 3.71
CA ARG A 79 -2.08 7.66 3.77
C ARG A 79 -0.73 6.93 3.84
N LEU A 80 0.30 7.56 3.27
CA LEU A 80 1.67 7.10 3.31
C LEU A 80 2.54 8.13 4.04
N THR A 81 3.56 7.66 4.73
CA THR A 81 4.68 8.48 5.21
C THR A 81 5.85 8.27 4.27
N ILE A 82 6.34 9.35 3.64
CA ILE A 82 7.51 9.31 2.76
C ILE A 82 8.78 9.44 3.60
N HIS A 83 9.71 8.52 3.41
CA HIS A 83 10.99 8.46 4.13
C HIS A 83 12.15 8.99 3.30
N ASP A 84 12.14 8.72 1.98
CA ASP A 84 13.16 9.16 1.03
C ASP A 84 12.51 9.47 -0.32
N MET A 85 13.04 10.46 -1.01
CA MET A 85 12.69 10.74 -2.40
C MET A 85 13.89 11.30 -3.15
N ARG A 86 14.26 10.65 -4.25
CA ARG A 86 15.43 11.03 -5.06
C ARG A 86 15.27 10.71 -6.53
N ALA A 87 16.04 11.38 -7.37
CA ALA A 87 16.12 11.04 -8.78
C ALA A 87 16.91 9.72 -9.00
N VAL A 88 16.47 8.94 -9.98
CA VAL A 88 17.18 7.78 -10.55
C VAL A 88 17.17 7.95 -12.07
N GLY A 89 18.24 8.52 -12.61
CA GLY A 89 18.27 8.91 -14.02
C GLY A 89 17.21 9.98 -14.31
N ARG A 90 16.18 9.62 -15.08
CA ARG A 90 15.06 10.50 -15.46
C ARG A 90 13.80 10.28 -14.62
N ASP A 91 13.82 9.30 -13.73
CA ASP A 91 12.68 8.87 -12.92
C ASP A 91 12.87 9.33 -11.48
N TRP A 92 11.78 9.28 -10.70
CA TRP A 92 11.81 9.49 -9.26
C TRP A 92 11.64 8.18 -8.53
N ARG A 93 12.50 7.91 -7.53
CA ARG A 93 12.30 6.86 -6.54
C ARG A 93 11.77 7.48 -5.27
N ILE A 94 10.71 6.89 -4.73
CA ILE A 94 10.10 7.27 -3.44
C ILE A 94 10.12 6.01 -2.56
N ILE A 95 10.67 6.14 -1.35
CA ILE A 95 10.52 5.14 -0.28
C ILE A 95 9.47 5.67 0.68
N ALA A 96 8.44 4.86 0.96
CA ALA A 96 7.37 5.24 1.85
C ALA A 96 6.85 4.04 2.66
N SER A 97 6.15 4.28 3.76
CA SER A 97 5.40 3.24 4.48
C SER A 97 3.93 3.63 4.63
N PRO A 98 3.00 2.67 4.68
CA PRO A 98 1.61 2.94 5.04
C PRO A 98 1.51 3.54 6.44
N GLN A 99 0.62 4.52 6.63
CA GLN A 99 0.28 5.00 7.96
C GLN A 99 -0.63 3.98 8.65
N THR A 100 -0.17 3.44 9.78
CA THR A 100 -1.03 2.65 10.66
C THR A 100 -2.05 3.58 11.30
N THR A 101 -3.33 3.42 10.96
CA THR A 101 -4.40 4.06 11.74
C THR A 101 -4.38 3.43 13.13
N SER A 102 -3.75 4.11 14.10
CA SER A 102 -3.98 3.79 15.50
C SER A 102 -5.41 4.20 15.83
N ALA A 103 -6.25 3.24 16.19
CA ALA A 103 -7.58 3.52 16.71
C ALA A 103 -7.44 4.16 18.10
N THR A 104 -7.10 5.45 18.16
CA THR A 104 -7.22 6.26 19.37
C THR A 104 -8.05 7.48 19.01
N GLY A 105 -9.32 7.46 19.43
CA GLY A 105 -10.22 8.59 19.25
C GLY A 105 -9.75 9.82 20.03
N THR A 106 -9.99 10.99 19.47
CA THR A 106 -10.69 12.09 20.16
C THR A 106 -11.16 13.06 19.08
N SER A 107 -12.46 13.31 19.10
CA SER A 107 -13.15 14.35 18.34
C SER A 107 -12.46 15.69 18.59
N GLY A 108 -11.66 16.16 17.62
CA GLY A 108 -11.12 17.50 17.58
C GLY A 108 -11.92 18.32 16.58
N GLU A 109 -12.79 19.19 17.08
CA GLU A 109 -13.45 20.24 16.30
C GLU A 109 -12.41 21.05 15.50
N PHE A 110 -12.49 20.99 14.18
CA PHE A 110 -11.79 21.96 13.32
C PHE A 110 -12.62 23.24 13.29
N SER A 111 -12.23 24.22 14.11
CA SER A 111 -12.66 25.60 14.00
C SER A 111 -12.04 26.23 12.76
N GLU A 112 -12.85 26.54 11.75
CA GLU A 112 -12.46 27.37 10.61
C GLU A 112 -12.14 28.79 11.09
N SER A 113 -10.85 29.10 11.22
CA SER A 113 -10.39 30.49 11.28
C SER A 113 -10.26 31.03 9.85
N LYS A 114 -11.29 31.79 9.46
CA LYS A 114 -11.29 32.65 8.27
C LYS A 114 -10.26 33.77 8.50
N VAL A 115 -9.26 33.86 7.63
CA VAL A 115 -8.25 34.93 7.59
C VAL A 115 -8.60 35.86 6.41
N PRO A 116 -8.44 37.19 6.55
CA PRO A 116 -9.28 38.21 5.90
C PRO A 116 -9.05 38.42 4.40
#